data_AF-A0A1B6E5I3-F1
#
_entry.id   AF-A0A1B6E5I3-F1
#
_cell.length_a   1.000
_cell.length_b   1.000
_cell.length_c   1.000
_cell.angle_alpha   90.00
_cell.angle_beta   90.00
_cell.angle_gamma   90.00
#
_symmetry.space_group_name_H-M   'P 1'
#
loop_
_entity.id
_entity.type
_entity.pdbx_description
1 polymer ?
#
loop_
_entity_poly.entity_id
_entity_poly.type
_entity_poly.pdbx_seq_one_letter_code
_entity_poly.pdbx_strand_id
1 'polypeptide(L)'
;APLGLSDAMKVSCDFSVFGNGGWKKNFIHIQLNRACSDLMKTFPGLAEDFLAAANYKIQGCPIPPGVYYVKDWLFHVKIAMPVFPYGTYKADVVVSKEDTVLTCFILEIDIIPKVKQ
;
A
#
# COMPACT_ATOMS: atom_id res chain seq x y z
N ALA A 1 0.10 -0.89 13.05
CA ALA A 1 1.46 -1.44 13.03
C ALA A 1 2.13 -1.12 14.37
N PRO A 2 2.62 -2.12 15.12
CA PRO A 2 3.17 -1.89 16.47
C PRO A 2 4.34 -0.91 16.49
N LEU A 3 5.02 -0.71 15.35
CA LEU A 3 6.17 0.18 15.19
C LEU A 3 5.81 1.63 14.79
N GLY A 4 4.54 1.92 14.47
CA GLY A 4 4.13 3.21 13.90
C GLY A 4 4.61 3.39 12.46
N LEU A 5 4.27 4.52 11.84
CA LEU A 5 4.74 4.88 10.49
C LEU A 5 5.34 6.29 10.53
N SER A 6 6.64 6.41 10.25
CA SER A 6 7.35 7.69 10.28
C SER A 6 8.10 7.96 8.97
N ASP A 7 8.51 9.20 8.76
CA ASP A 7 9.25 9.62 7.56
C ASP A 7 10.71 9.14 7.54
N ALA A 8 11.20 8.58 8.64
CA ALA A 8 12.53 7.93 8.67
C ALA A 8 12.51 6.54 8.03
N MET A 9 11.33 5.98 7.78
CA MET A 9 11.16 4.69 7.13
C MET A 9 11.10 4.86 5.61
N LYS A 10 11.61 3.85 4.89
CA LYS A 10 11.51 3.70 3.45
C LYS A 10 10.58 2.54 3.13
N VAL A 11 9.81 2.65 2.05
CA VAL A 11 8.96 1.57 1.53
C VAL A 11 9.39 1.26 0.11
N SER A 12 9.74 0.00 -0.14
CA SER A 12 9.88 -0.55 -1.48
C SER A 12 8.67 -1.41 -1.77
N CYS A 13 8.06 -1.21 -2.93
CA CYS A 13 6.92 -1.99 -3.39
C CYS A 13 7.17 -2.43 -4.83
N ASP A 14 7.31 -3.74 -5.01
CA ASP A 14 7.64 -4.35 -6.29
C ASP A 14 6.41 -5.13 -6.78
N PHE A 15 5.83 -4.67 -7.88
CA PHE A 15 4.68 -5.33 -8.51
C PHE A 15 5.16 -6.31 -9.57
N SER A 16 4.64 -7.53 -9.48
CA SER A 16 4.68 -8.53 -10.53
C SER A 16 3.28 -8.69 -11.12
N VAL A 17 3.20 -8.90 -12.43
CA VAL A 17 1.92 -9.18 -13.11
C VAL A 17 1.90 -10.61 -13.60
N PHE A 18 0.80 -11.31 -13.40
CA PHE A 18 0.63 -12.66 -13.93
C PHE A 18 0.19 -12.61 -15.40
N GLY A 19 0.88 -13.36 -16.26
CA GLY A 19 0.54 -13.45 -17.68
C GLY A 19 1.23 -14.64 -18.34
N ASN A 20 0.58 -15.24 -19.34
CA ASN A 20 1.11 -16.36 -20.13
C ASN A 20 1.67 -17.53 -19.27
N GLY A 21 1.02 -17.83 -18.15
CA GLY A 21 1.38 -18.95 -17.27
C GLY A 21 2.51 -18.67 -16.27
N GLY A 22 2.95 -17.41 -16.12
CA GLY A 22 3.99 -17.05 -15.16
C GLY A 22 3.89 -15.63 -14.61
N TRP A 23 4.71 -15.35 -13.60
CA TRP A 23 4.84 -14.02 -13.02
C TRP A 23 5.91 -13.22 -13.76
N LYS A 24 5.51 -12.15 -14.43
CA LYS A 24 6.45 -11.14 -14.92
C LYS A 24 6.81 -10.24 -13.74
N LYS A 25 7.99 -10.45 -13.18
CA LYS A 25 8.56 -9.63 -12.11
C LYS A 25 8.80 -8.20 -12.59
N ASN A 26 8.93 -7.27 -11.64
CA ASN A 26 9.44 -5.93 -11.91
C ASN A 26 8.58 -5.14 -12.91
N PHE A 27 7.26 -5.36 -12.86
CA PHE A 27 6.31 -4.66 -13.72
C PHE A 27 6.19 -3.18 -13.32
N ILE A 28 6.07 -2.92 -12.02
CA ILE A 28 6.11 -1.57 -11.45
C ILE A 28 6.98 -1.61 -10.19
N HIS A 29 7.87 -0.63 -10.07
CA HIS A 29 8.69 -0.41 -8.89
C HIS A 29 8.32 0.93 -8.26
N ILE A 30 7.83 0.91 -7.03
CA ILE A 30 7.52 2.12 -6.27
C ILE A 30 8.44 2.16 -5.05
N GLN A 31 9.22 3.23 -4.95
CA GLN A 31 10.05 3.50 -3.78
C GLN A 31 9.61 4.81 -3.13
N LEU A 32 9.25 4.72 -1.86
CA LEU A 32 8.89 5.86 -1.02
C LEU A 32 10.01 6.06 -0.01
N ASN A 33 10.72 7.19 -0.11
CA ASN A 33 11.83 7.50 0.79
C ASN A 33 11.36 8.04 2.14
N ARG A 34 10.17 8.65 2.19
CA ARG A 34 9.50 9.09 3.41
C ARG A 34 8.18 8.34 3.53
N ALA A 35 8.19 7.20 4.21
CA ALA A 35 7.07 6.26 4.21
C ALA A 35 5.72 6.89 4.57
N CYS A 36 5.67 7.78 5.57
CA CYS A 36 4.38 8.37 5.98
C CYS A 36 3.94 9.46 5.00
N SER A 37 4.76 10.49 4.81
CA SER A 37 4.42 11.65 3.98
C SER A 37 4.23 11.29 2.50
N ASP A 38 5.07 10.40 1.94
CA ASP A 38 4.95 10.03 0.54
C ASP A 38 3.75 9.08 0.33
N LEU A 39 3.44 8.18 1.26
CA LEU A 39 2.23 7.33 1.18
C LEU A 39 0.96 8.17 1.14
N MET A 40 0.87 9.18 2.03
CA MET A 40 -0.26 10.12 2.07
C MET A 40 -0.40 10.92 0.77
N LYS A 41 0.70 11.21 0.07
CA LYS A 41 0.68 11.94 -1.22
C LYS A 41 0.37 11.04 -2.40
N THR A 42 0.91 9.83 -2.44
CA THR A 42 0.73 8.90 -3.56
C THR A 42 -0.64 8.24 -3.54
N PHE A 43 -1.18 7.94 -2.35
CA PHE A 43 -2.47 7.27 -2.19
C PHE A 43 -3.34 7.95 -1.11
N PRO A 44 -3.74 9.22 -1.29
CA PRO A 44 -4.44 9.99 -0.26
C PRO A 44 -5.73 9.31 0.21
N GLY A 45 -6.59 8.89 -0.72
CA GLY A 45 -7.86 8.23 -0.36
C GLY A 45 -7.67 6.87 0.29
N LEU A 46 -6.69 6.09 -0.17
CA LEU A 46 -6.42 4.76 0.40
C LEU A 46 -5.92 4.87 1.85
N ALA A 47 -4.98 5.79 2.11
CA ALA A 47 -4.39 5.97 3.43
C ALA A 47 -5.42 6.53 4.43
N GLU A 48 -6.22 7.51 4.00
CA GLU A 48 -7.33 8.07 4.79
C GLU A 48 -8.37 7.00 5.13
N ASP A 49 -8.87 6.25 4.14
CA ASP A 49 -9.87 5.21 4.34
C ASP A 49 -9.34 4.09 5.25
N PHE A 50 -8.06 3.71 5.09
CA PHE A 50 -7.43 2.65 5.89
C PHE A 50 -7.34 3.05 7.37
N LEU A 51 -6.88 4.27 7.63
CA LEU A 51 -6.73 4.77 9.00
C LEU A 51 -8.09 5.06 9.63
N ALA A 52 -9.07 5.55 8.85
CA ALA A 52 -10.44 5.67 9.30
C ALA A 52 -11.04 4.32 9.68
N ALA A 53 -10.84 3.27 8.87
CA ALA A 53 -11.27 1.90 9.18
C ALA A 53 -10.52 1.31 10.40
N ALA A 54 -9.33 1.84 10.71
CA ALA A 54 -8.60 1.56 11.94
C ALA A 54 -9.07 2.35 13.17
N ASN A 55 -10.15 3.14 13.05
CA ASN A 55 -10.61 4.12 14.05
C ASN A 55 -9.57 5.19 14.41
N TYR A 56 -8.66 5.51 13.49
CA TYR A 56 -7.64 6.53 13.66
C TYR A 56 -7.92 7.73 12.75
N LYS A 57 -8.13 8.91 13.37
CA LYS A 57 -8.21 10.18 12.63
C LYS A 57 -6.80 10.67 12.34
N ILE A 58 -6.46 10.80 11.07
CA ILE A 58 -5.18 11.36 10.64
C ILE A 58 -5.08 12.82 11.09
N GLN A 59 -4.09 13.10 11.92
CA GLN A 59 -3.72 14.47 12.31
C GLN A 59 -2.44 14.95 11.61
N GLY A 60 -1.84 14.09 10.77
CA GLY A 60 -0.56 14.29 10.13
C GLY A 60 0.39 13.12 10.37
N CYS A 61 1.60 13.23 9.82
CA CYS A 61 2.70 12.31 10.08
C CYS A 61 3.55 12.81 11.27
N PRO A 62 4.13 11.91 12.09
CA PRO A 62 4.11 10.45 12.00
C PRO A 62 2.86 9.80 12.60
N ILE A 63 2.53 8.59 12.14
CA ILE A 63 1.50 7.74 12.76
C ILE A 63 2.13 7.04 13.96
N PRO A 64 1.57 7.18 15.17
CA PRO A 64 2.19 6.66 16.38
C PRO A 64 2.24 5.12 16.39
N PRO A 65 3.19 4.53 17.13
CA PRO A 65 3.21 3.09 17.36
C PRO A 65 1.97 2.64 18.15
N GLY A 66 1.38 1.53 17.72
CA GLY A 66 0.18 1.00 18.36
C GLY A 66 -0.40 -0.22 17.65
N VAL A 67 -1.35 -0.86 18.32
CA VAL A 67 -2.16 -1.93 17.72
C VAL A 67 -3.40 -1.27 17.12
N TYR A 68 -3.55 -1.43 15.81
CA TYR A 68 -4.65 -0.87 15.03
C TYR A 68 -5.49 -2.02 14.51
N TYR A 69 -6.80 -1.96 14.78
CA TYR A 69 -7.75 -2.95 14.31
C TYR A 69 -8.54 -2.36 13.16
N VAL A 70 -8.29 -2.88 11.97
CA VAL A 70 -9.03 -2.52 10.76
C VAL A 70 -10.18 -3.50 10.61
N LYS A 71 -11.40 -2.99 10.53
CA LYS A 71 -12.60 -3.78 10.26
C LYS A 71 -13.40 -3.12 9.13
N ASP A 72 -13.95 -3.95 8.24
CA ASP A 72 -14.84 -3.53 7.15
C ASP A 72 -14.28 -2.34 6.35
N TRP A 73 -13.03 -2.50 5.86
CA TRP A 73 -12.33 -1.45 5.11
C TRP A 73 -12.91 -1.31 3.69
N LEU A 74 -13.80 -0.34 3.54
CA LEU A 74 -14.29 0.13 2.25
C LEU A 74 -13.40 1.29 1.79
N PHE A 75 -12.65 1.08 0.70
CA PHE A 75 -11.76 2.11 0.16
C PHE A 75 -12.13 2.49 -1.27
N HIS A 76 -11.99 3.78 -1.56
CA HIS A 76 -12.08 4.29 -2.92
C HIS A 76 -10.67 4.45 -3.48
N VAL A 77 -10.34 3.61 -4.45
CA VAL A 77 -9.04 3.62 -5.13
C VAL A 77 -8.95 4.83 -6.05
N LYS A 78 -8.54 5.99 -5.52
CA LYS A 78 -8.12 7.17 -6.30
C LYS A 78 -6.62 7.08 -6.54
N ILE A 79 -6.22 6.39 -7.60
CA ILE A 79 -4.81 6.35 -8.04
C ILE A 79 -4.59 7.53 -8.99
N ALA A 80 -3.39 8.11 -8.98
CA ALA A 80 -2.98 9.11 -9.97
C ALA A 80 -2.92 8.57 -11.42
N MET A 81 -3.16 7.27 -11.63
CA MET A 81 -3.26 6.64 -12.94
C MET A 81 -4.72 6.53 -13.37
N PRO A 82 -5.10 7.00 -14.57
CA PRO A 82 -6.50 7.07 -15.01
C PRO A 82 -7.16 5.70 -15.24
N VAL A 83 -6.37 4.66 -15.53
CA VAL A 83 -6.84 3.29 -15.73
C VAL A 83 -5.81 2.33 -15.17
N PHE A 84 -6.22 1.42 -14.29
CA PHE A 84 -5.40 0.29 -13.87
C PHE A 84 -5.84 -0.96 -14.65
N PRO A 85 -4.93 -1.66 -15.35
CA PRO A 85 -5.32 -2.82 -16.16
C PRO A 85 -5.88 -3.95 -15.30
N TYR A 86 -6.82 -4.71 -15.87
CA TYR A 86 -7.33 -5.92 -15.26
C TYR A 86 -6.26 -7.01 -15.28
N GLY A 87 -6.21 -7.80 -14.20
CA GLY A 87 -5.26 -8.90 -14.05
C GLY A 87 -4.95 -9.21 -12.60
N THR A 88 -4.16 -10.26 -12.43
CA THR A 88 -3.62 -10.69 -11.14
C THR A 88 -2.25 -10.07 -10.95
N TYR A 89 -2.08 -9.40 -9.82
CA TYR A 89 -0.85 -8.73 -9.43
C TYR A 89 -0.35 -9.32 -8.12
N LYS A 90 0.97 -9.36 -7.97
CA LYS A 90 1.62 -9.65 -6.71
C LYS A 90 2.47 -8.45 -6.34
N ALA A 91 2.24 -7.88 -5.17
CA ALA A 91 3.01 -6.77 -4.65
C ALA A 91 3.87 -7.25 -3.47
N ASP A 92 5.18 -7.23 -3.65
CA ASP A 92 6.14 -7.50 -2.59
C ASP A 92 6.46 -6.16 -1.92
N VAL A 93 6.04 -5.97 -0.67
CA VAL A 93 6.20 -4.71 0.07
C VAL A 93 7.18 -4.89 1.21
N VAL A 94 8.24 -4.10 1.20
CA VAL A 94 9.27 -4.08 2.24
C VAL A 94 9.35 -2.70 2.86
N VAL A 95 9.23 -2.64 4.18
CA VAL A 95 9.44 -1.42 4.95
C VAL A 95 10.76 -1.54 5.70
N SER A 96 11.67 -0.62 5.44
CA SER A 96 12.98 -0.54 6.08
C SER A 96 13.16 0.79 6.79
N LYS A 97 14.04 0.81 7.79
CA LYS A 97 14.53 2.03 8.41
C LYS A 97 16.04 1.90 8.43
N GLU A 98 16.73 2.87 7.83
CA GLU A 98 18.17 2.78 7.56
C GLU A 98 18.48 1.48 6.79
N ASP A 99 19.27 0.58 7.36
CA ASP A 99 19.63 -0.73 6.78
C ASP A 99 18.90 -1.91 7.42
N THR A 100 17.93 -1.66 8.31
CA THR A 100 17.16 -2.71 8.98
C THR A 100 15.77 -2.85 8.36
N VAL A 101 15.41 -4.08 7.97
CA VAL A 101 14.05 -4.41 7.52
C VAL A 101 13.15 -4.54 8.74
N LEU A 102 12.10 -3.72 8.80
CA LEU A 102 11.15 -3.71 9.91
C LEU A 102 10.00 -4.68 9.68
N THR A 103 9.47 -4.70 8.45
CA THR A 103 8.38 -5.61 8.08
C THR A 103 8.41 -5.88 6.58
N CYS A 104 7.95 -7.07 6.21
CA CYS A 104 7.74 -7.48 4.84
C CYS A 104 6.37 -8.15 4.74
N PHE A 105 5.61 -7.81 3.71
CA PHE A 105 4.36 -8.49 3.40
C PHE A 105 4.17 -8.58 1.90
N ILE A 106 3.49 -9.64 1.50
CA ILE A 106 3.18 -9.93 0.11
C ILE A 106 1.68 -9.82 -0.03
N LEU A 107 1.24 -9.05 -1.03
CA LEU A 107 -0.17 -8.93 -1.39
C LEU A 107 -0.38 -9.57 -2.75
N GLU A 108 -1.41 -10.40 -2.85
CA GLU A 108 -1.95 -10.84 -4.13
C GLU A 108 -3.23 -10.05 -4.38
N ILE A 109 -3.30 -9.38 -5.52
CA ILE A 109 -4.35 -8.42 -5.86
C ILE A 109 -4.94 -8.83 -7.21
N ASP A 110 -6.20 -9.24 -7.20
CA ASP A 110 -6.98 -9.49 -8.41
C ASP A 110 -7.84 -8.27 -8.75
N ILE A 111 -7.57 -7.69 -9.91
CA ILE A 111 -8.34 -6.55 -10.42
C ILE A 111 -9.28 -7.10 -11.49
N ILE A 112 -10.55 -7.24 -11.11
CA ILE A 112 -11.63 -7.75 -11.96
C ILE A 112 -12.53 -6.61 -12.44
N PRO A 113 -13.12 -6.71 -13.64
CA PRO A 113 -14.11 -5.76 -14.11
C PRO A 113 -15.33 -5.76 -13.20
N LYS A 114 -15.91 -4.56 -12.97
CA LYS A 114 -17.20 -4.46 -12.31
C LYS A 114 -18.24 -5.20 -13.15
N VAL A 115 -18.85 -6.22 -12.56
CA VAL A 115 -20.03 -6.85 -13.14
C VAL A 115 -21.11 -5.77 -13.20
N LYS A 116 -21.67 -5.51 -14.38
CA LYS A 116 -22.82 -4.60 -14.52
C LYS A 116 -23.95 -5.19 -13.66
N GLN A 117 -24.29 -4.52 -12.57
CA GLN A 117 -25.57 -4.67 -11.88
C GLN A 117 -26.65 -3.93 -12.65
#